data_AF-A0A024FHP4-F1
#
_entry.id   AF-A0A024FHP4-F1
#
_cell.length_a   1.000
_cell.length_b   1.000
_cell.length_c   1.000
_cell.angle_alpha   90.00
_cell.angle_beta   90.00
_cell.angle_gamma   90.00
#
_symmetry.space_group_name_H-M   'P 1'
#
loop_
_entity.id
_entity.type
_entity.pdbx_description
1 polymer ?
#
loop_
_entity_poly.entity_id
_entity_poly.type
_entity_poly.pdbx_seq_one_letter_code
_entity_poly.pdbx_strand_id
1 'polypeptide(L)'
;MKKILGISGLFVLAICFGYYFLQEKKVAELANVVIEKPILINKDSLTIRSRVNAPEGYKRIDYRKGSFENYLRNYKLKPFGSKIINYDNSEYYWQRGHIGVLEISVPKNGLQQCADALIRIRSEYLWDNDRKEEIGFKFTSGHYCSWFKYAEGYRPKINGSKVTFHKTATANTSKENFYKYINLIYMYSGTLSLFNELKSIDAKDLKIGDMLIKGGSPGHIVMITDEVVNDKGEKLFLLFQGNTPAQSVHLVKNLEDDIISPWYQLKNDAVIPVSNYTFGSAKFVRFK
;
A
#
# COMPACT_ATOMS: atom_id res chain seq x y z
N MET A 1 -12.96 20.86 -75.95
CA MET A 1 -13.49 21.38 -74.66
C MET A 1 -13.61 20.32 -73.55
N LYS A 2 -13.92 19.03 -73.80
CA LYS A 2 -14.05 18.00 -72.75
C LYS A 2 -12.75 17.62 -72.00
N LYS A 3 -11.57 17.73 -72.62
CA LYS A 3 -10.28 17.37 -71.97
C LYS A 3 -9.79 18.40 -70.93
N ILE A 4 -10.12 19.68 -71.08
CA ILE A 4 -9.68 20.75 -70.17
C ILE A 4 -10.51 20.76 -68.86
N LEU A 5 -11.77 20.33 -68.94
CA LEU A 5 -12.66 20.22 -67.77
C LEU A 5 -12.23 19.10 -66.81
N GLY A 6 -11.73 17.97 -67.34
CA GLY A 6 -11.25 16.84 -66.52
C GLY A 6 -9.96 17.15 -65.75
N ILE A 7 -9.04 17.91 -66.37
CA ILE A 7 -7.77 18.32 -65.72
C ILE A 7 -8.06 19.31 -64.58
N SER A 8 -9.02 20.22 -64.76
CA SER A 8 -9.41 21.19 -63.74
C SER A 8 -10.08 20.52 -62.53
N GLY A 9 -10.93 19.51 -62.76
CA GLY A 9 -11.55 18.73 -61.68
C GLY A 9 -10.55 17.91 -60.86
N LEU A 10 -9.53 17.33 -61.51
CA LEU A 10 -8.44 16.61 -60.84
C LEU A 10 -7.59 17.54 -59.96
N PHE A 11 -7.38 18.79 -60.41
CA PHE A 11 -6.63 19.79 -59.65
C PHE A 11 -7.38 20.22 -58.38
N VAL A 12 -8.70 20.43 -58.47
CA VAL A 12 -9.54 20.76 -57.31
C VAL A 12 -9.60 19.60 -56.31
N LEU A 13 -9.72 18.35 -56.78
CA LEU A 13 -9.66 17.17 -55.92
C LEU A 13 -8.31 17.05 -55.20
N ALA A 14 -7.20 17.30 -55.89
CA ALA A 14 -5.87 17.28 -55.28
C ALA A 14 -5.70 18.35 -54.20
N ILE A 15 -6.25 19.56 -54.41
CA ILE A 15 -6.24 20.64 -53.42
C ILE A 15 -7.09 20.27 -52.19
N CYS A 16 -8.30 19.73 -52.39
CA CYS A 16 -9.16 19.29 -51.29
C CYS A 16 -8.52 18.15 -50.49
N PHE A 17 -7.91 17.17 -51.17
CA PHE A 17 -7.16 16.09 -50.51
C PHE A 17 -5.95 16.65 -49.74
N GLY A 18 -5.20 17.58 -50.32
CA GLY A 18 -4.08 18.25 -49.64
C GLY A 18 -4.52 18.97 -48.37
N TYR A 19 -5.66 19.69 -48.42
CA TYR A 19 -6.25 20.35 -47.25
C TYR A 19 -6.68 19.36 -46.17
N TYR A 20 -7.31 18.23 -46.55
CA TYR A 20 -7.71 17.18 -45.61
C TYR A 20 -6.49 16.57 -44.89
N PHE A 21 -5.42 16.26 -45.63
CA PHE A 21 -4.17 15.74 -45.05
C PHE A 21 -3.44 16.76 -44.15
N LEU A 22 -3.47 18.05 -44.52
CA LEU A 22 -2.93 19.12 -43.68
C LEU A 22 -3.70 19.27 -42.37
N GLN A 23 -5.03 19.11 -42.40
CA GLN A 23 -5.88 19.17 -41.23
C GLN A 23 -5.65 17.98 -40.30
N GLU A 24 -5.55 16.75 -40.83
CA GLU A 24 -5.20 15.57 -40.02
C GLU A 24 -3.81 15.69 -39.38
N LYS A 25 -2.80 16.17 -40.11
CA LYS A 25 -1.46 16.41 -39.54
C LYS A 25 -1.51 17.41 -38.39
N LYS A 26 -2.25 18.51 -38.53
CA LYS A 26 -2.36 19.55 -37.51
C LYS A 26 -3.12 19.05 -36.26
N VAL A 27 -4.15 18.23 -36.46
CA VAL A 27 -4.88 17.56 -35.36
C VAL A 27 -4.00 16.51 -34.67
N ALA A 28 -3.20 15.74 -35.42
CA ALA A 28 -2.23 14.81 -34.87
C ALA A 28 -1.10 15.52 -34.11
N GLU A 29 -0.61 16.67 -34.58
CA GLU A 29 0.36 17.50 -33.84
C GLU A 29 -0.24 18.12 -32.57
N LEU A 30 -1.52 18.56 -32.60
CA LEU A 30 -2.24 19.04 -31.42
C LEU A 30 -2.52 17.93 -30.40
N ALA A 31 -2.81 16.71 -30.86
CA ALA A 31 -2.93 15.52 -30.01
C ALA A 31 -1.57 15.03 -29.48
N ASN A 32 -0.49 15.31 -30.23
CA ASN A 32 0.90 15.10 -29.84
C ASN A 32 1.51 16.31 -29.10
N VAL A 33 0.71 17.28 -28.66
CA VAL A 33 1.09 18.07 -27.48
C VAL A 33 1.12 17.06 -26.34
N VAL A 34 2.28 16.46 -26.20
CA VAL A 34 2.65 15.48 -25.18
C VAL A 34 2.13 16.04 -23.88
N ILE A 35 1.05 15.47 -23.35
CA ILE A 35 0.75 15.61 -21.93
C ILE A 35 1.95 14.95 -21.27
N GLU A 36 2.99 15.73 -20.97
CA GLU A 36 4.16 15.24 -20.25
C GLU A 36 3.63 14.63 -18.97
N LYS A 37 3.75 13.30 -18.90
CA LYS A 37 3.26 12.54 -17.77
C LYS A 37 3.89 13.12 -16.50
N PRO A 38 3.10 13.51 -15.49
CA PRO A 38 3.65 14.16 -14.32
C PRO A 38 4.64 13.23 -13.62
N ILE A 39 5.85 13.73 -13.36
CA ILE A 39 6.89 12.98 -12.65
C ILE A 39 6.60 13.06 -11.15
N LEU A 40 5.83 12.10 -10.65
CA LEU A 40 5.45 12.04 -9.24
C LEU A 40 6.46 11.31 -8.35
N ILE A 41 7.62 10.91 -8.88
CA ILE A 41 8.63 10.15 -8.14
C ILE A 41 9.95 10.92 -8.07
N ASN A 42 10.40 11.19 -6.85
CA ASN A 42 11.74 11.71 -6.57
C ASN A 42 12.69 10.57 -6.20
N LYS A 43 13.60 10.21 -7.12
CA LYS A 43 14.47 9.03 -7.00
C LYS A 43 15.57 9.18 -5.92
N ASP A 44 15.94 10.40 -5.56
CA ASP A 44 17.04 10.68 -4.62
C ASP A 44 16.57 10.70 -3.15
N SER A 45 15.28 10.51 -2.92
CA SER A 45 14.64 10.61 -1.61
C SER A 45 14.58 9.27 -0.86
N LEU A 46 14.70 9.30 0.47
CA LEU A 46 14.78 8.08 1.33
C LEU A 46 13.63 7.95 2.35
N THR A 47 12.55 8.70 2.19
CA THR A 47 11.30 8.50 2.95
C THR A 47 10.11 8.49 2.02
N ILE A 48 8.97 7.93 2.46
CA ILE A 48 7.74 7.87 1.66
C ILE A 48 7.30 9.27 1.21
N ARG A 49 7.16 10.22 2.14
CA ARG A 49 6.80 11.62 1.85
C ARG A 49 7.67 12.26 0.77
N SER A 50 8.99 12.08 0.89
CA SER A 50 9.95 12.70 -0.03
C SER A 50 10.02 11.97 -1.37
N ARG A 51 9.79 10.64 -1.40
CA ARG A 51 9.89 9.78 -2.59
C ARG A 51 8.75 10.03 -3.57
N VAL A 52 7.57 10.38 -3.08
CA VAL A 52 6.39 10.58 -3.93
C VAL A 52 5.91 12.01 -3.81
N ASN A 53 5.83 12.73 -4.92
CA ASN A 53 5.27 14.07 -4.96
C ASN A 53 3.74 14.01 -4.97
N ALA A 54 3.10 15.02 -4.37
CA ALA A 54 1.65 15.19 -4.52
C ALA A 54 1.34 15.56 -5.99
N PRO A 55 0.27 15.01 -6.59
CA PRO A 55 -0.16 15.44 -7.93
C PRO A 55 -0.54 16.92 -7.95
N GLU A 56 -0.57 17.53 -9.13
CA GLU A 56 -1.01 18.92 -9.29
C GLU A 56 -2.44 19.11 -8.77
N GLY A 57 -2.69 20.22 -8.07
CA GLY A 57 -3.98 20.51 -7.44
C GLY A 57 -4.24 19.75 -6.13
N TYR A 58 -3.33 18.87 -5.70
CA TYR A 58 -3.43 18.15 -4.43
C TYR A 58 -2.45 18.68 -3.38
N LYS A 59 -2.90 18.69 -2.12
CA LYS A 59 -2.09 19.05 -0.96
C LYS A 59 -2.13 17.92 0.07
N ARG A 60 -1.02 17.72 0.79
CA ARG A 60 -0.98 16.75 1.88
C ARG A 60 -1.83 17.23 3.05
N ILE A 61 -2.58 16.31 3.65
CA ILE A 61 -3.27 16.54 4.92
C ILE A 61 -2.23 16.50 6.05
N ASP A 62 -2.23 17.49 6.92
CA ASP A 62 -1.28 17.57 8.03
C ASP A 62 -1.67 16.66 9.21
N TYR A 63 -0.65 16.06 9.82
CA TYR A 63 -0.76 15.20 10.99
C TYR A 63 0.17 15.66 12.08
N ARG A 64 -0.24 15.46 13.34
CA ARG A 64 0.57 15.80 14.51
C ARG A 64 1.89 15.01 14.49
N LYS A 65 3.00 15.70 14.75
CA LYS A 65 4.30 15.05 14.95
C LYS A 65 4.21 14.00 16.06
N GLY A 66 4.78 12.82 15.80
CA GLY A 66 4.72 11.69 16.72
C GLY A 66 3.43 10.85 16.63
N SER A 67 2.47 11.21 15.76
CA SER A 67 1.32 10.33 15.48
C SER A 67 1.71 9.15 14.59
N PHE A 68 0.86 8.12 14.53
CA PHE A 68 1.09 6.96 13.69
C PHE A 68 1.05 7.33 12.20
N GLU A 69 0.19 8.26 11.83
CA GLU A 69 0.07 8.79 10.48
C GLU A 69 1.36 9.50 10.05
N ASN A 70 1.90 10.37 10.91
CA ASN A 70 3.18 11.02 10.64
C ASN A 70 4.35 10.01 10.62
N TYR A 71 4.30 8.96 11.46
CA TYR A 71 5.30 7.90 11.45
C TYR A 71 5.31 7.14 10.12
N LEU A 72 4.15 6.71 9.63
CA LEU A 72 4.02 5.99 8.36
C LEU A 72 4.46 6.83 7.16
N ARG A 73 3.97 8.07 7.04
CA ARG A 73 4.33 8.98 5.94
C ARG A 73 5.84 9.24 5.85
N ASN A 74 6.56 9.19 6.98
CA ASN A 74 8.00 9.42 7.02
C ASN A 74 8.82 8.13 7.17
N TYR A 75 8.20 6.95 6.96
CA TYR A 75 8.91 5.68 7.05
C TYR A 75 10.07 5.66 6.04
N LYS A 76 11.23 5.17 6.49
CA LYS A 76 12.45 5.13 5.69
C LYS A 76 12.32 4.13 4.55
N LEU A 77 12.89 4.48 3.40
CA LEU A 77 12.96 3.65 2.22
C LEU A 77 14.42 3.35 1.87
N LYS A 78 14.64 2.20 1.28
CA LYS A 78 15.87 1.89 0.55
C LYS A 78 16.05 2.82 -0.65
N PRO A 79 17.28 2.95 -1.20
CA PRO A 79 17.52 3.71 -2.43
C PRO A 79 16.57 3.32 -3.56
N PHE A 80 16.20 4.28 -4.41
CA PHE A 80 15.31 4.02 -5.54
C PHE A 80 15.89 2.94 -6.45
N GLY A 81 15.03 2.08 -6.99
CA GLY A 81 15.44 0.90 -7.77
C GLY A 81 15.83 -0.32 -6.94
N SER A 82 15.83 -0.22 -5.60
CA SER A 82 16.00 -1.39 -4.74
C SER A 82 14.94 -2.46 -5.05
N LYS A 83 15.41 -3.70 -5.20
CA LYS A 83 14.57 -4.85 -5.54
C LYS A 83 13.80 -5.35 -4.31
N ILE A 84 12.60 -5.87 -4.55
CA ILE A 84 11.89 -6.68 -3.57
C ILE A 84 12.65 -8.01 -3.44
N ILE A 85 13.08 -8.33 -2.22
CA ILE A 85 13.79 -9.55 -1.87
C ILE A 85 12.89 -10.43 -1.01
N ASN A 86 12.82 -11.73 -1.33
CA ASN A 86 12.11 -12.75 -0.56
C ASN A 86 12.87 -13.11 0.72
N TYR A 87 12.22 -13.81 1.65
CA TYR A 87 12.83 -14.21 2.93
C TYR A 87 14.08 -15.10 2.79
N ASP A 88 14.22 -15.83 1.67
CA ASP A 88 15.35 -16.69 1.33
C ASP A 88 16.49 -15.94 0.60
N ASN A 89 16.38 -14.61 0.47
CA ASN A 89 17.26 -13.71 -0.27
C ASN A 89 17.17 -13.82 -1.80
N SER A 90 16.24 -14.60 -2.35
CA SER A 90 15.96 -14.56 -3.78
C SER A 90 15.25 -13.27 -4.18
N GLU A 91 15.41 -12.85 -5.43
CA GLU A 91 14.64 -11.72 -5.96
C GLU A 91 13.19 -12.13 -6.20
N TYR A 92 12.25 -11.29 -5.76
CA TYR A 92 10.85 -11.48 -6.10
C TYR A 92 10.65 -11.27 -7.60
N TYR A 93 9.92 -12.17 -8.28
CA TYR A 93 9.81 -12.11 -9.74
C TYR A 93 9.10 -10.84 -10.24
N TRP A 94 8.14 -10.30 -9.47
CA TRP A 94 7.34 -9.14 -9.87
C TRP A 94 7.88 -7.83 -9.28
N GLN A 95 8.85 -7.24 -9.99
CA GLN A 95 9.48 -5.96 -9.62
C GLN A 95 8.79 -4.72 -10.22
N ARG A 96 7.77 -4.90 -11.06
CA ARG A 96 7.07 -3.79 -11.74
C ARG A 96 5.99 -3.14 -10.86
N GLY A 97 5.59 -3.81 -9.77
CA GLY A 97 4.48 -3.44 -8.91
C GLY A 97 4.83 -2.49 -7.76
N HIS A 98 6.06 -2.00 -7.65
CA HIS A 98 6.49 -1.13 -6.54
C HIS A 98 7.31 0.07 -7.00
N ILE A 99 7.40 1.09 -6.14
CA ILE A 99 8.25 2.28 -6.36
C ILE A 99 9.23 2.55 -5.20
N GLY A 100 9.20 1.72 -4.17
CA GLY A 100 10.10 1.80 -3.02
C GLY A 100 10.01 0.58 -2.15
N VAL A 101 11.13 0.23 -1.51
CA VAL A 101 11.19 -0.84 -0.50
C VAL A 101 11.41 -0.18 0.85
N LEU A 102 10.60 -0.53 1.85
CA LEU A 102 10.73 0.00 3.20
C LEU A 102 12.02 -0.51 3.84
N GLU A 103 12.62 0.33 4.68
CA GLU A 103 13.81 0.00 5.47
C GLU A 103 13.43 -0.87 6.68
N ILE A 104 12.85 -2.04 6.41
CA ILE A 104 12.44 -3.03 7.39
C ILE A 104 12.98 -4.39 6.97
N SER A 105 13.61 -5.09 7.92
CA SER A 105 14.19 -6.41 7.66
C SER A 105 13.11 -7.45 7.41
N VAL A 106 13.38 -8.38 6.48
CA VAL A 106 12.56 -9.59 6.30
C VAL A 106 13.15 -10.68 7.19
N PRO A 107 12.37 -11.28 8.11
CA PRO A 107 12.85 -12.39 8.93
C PRO A 107 13.24 -13.61 8.08
N LYS A 108 14.44 -14.16 8.31
CA LYS A 108 14.94 -15.35 7.59
C LYS A 108 14.11 -16.61 7.80
N ASN A 109 13.31 -16.65 8.88
CA ASN A 109 12.42 -17.77 9.18
C ASN A 109 11.15 -17.78 8.32
N GLY A 110 10.98 -16.84 7.39
CA GLY A 110 9.82 -16.76 6.49
C GLY A 110 8.53 -16.31 7.18
N LEU A 111 8.57 -16.02 8.48
CA LEU A 111 7.51 -15.32 9.19
C LEU A 111 7.56 -13.84 8.81
N GLN A 112 6.46 -13.11 9.02
CA GLN A 112 6.20 -11.78 8.45
C GLN A 112 5.55 -11.79 7.06
N GLN A 113 4.44 -12.51 6.93
CA GLN A 113 3.63 -12.56 5.73
C GLN A 113 2.56 -11.47 5.75
N CYS A 114 2.24 -10.87 4.59
CA CYS A 114 1.11 -9.96 4.39
C CYS A 114 0.74 -9.09 5.62
N ALA A 115 -0.29 -9.47 6.39
CA ALA A 115 -0.76 -8.79 7.60
C ALA A 115 0.30 -8.61 8.71
N ASP A 116 1.21 -9.56 8.85
CA ASP A 116 2.27 -9.54 9.85
C ASP A 116 3.18 -8.32 9.73
N ALA A 117 3.48 -7.88 8.50
CA ALA A 117 4.28 -6.68 8.27
C ALA A 117 3.60 -5.43 8.86
N LEU A 118 2.28 -5.34 8.70
CA LEU A 118 1.47 -4.23 9.19
C LEU A 118 1.35 -4.29 10.72
N ILE A 119 1.17 -5.49 11.28
CA ILE A 119 1.19 -5.78 12.72
C ILE A 119 2.53 -5.32 13.33
N ARG A 120 3.65 -5.69 12.70
CA ARG A 120 4.99 -5.32 13.16
C ARG A 120 5.17 -3.80 13.18
N ILE A 121 4.86 -3.14 12.07
CA ILE A 121 5.03 -1.68 11.92
C ILE A 121 4.21 -0.93 12.96
N ARG A 122 2.96 -1.33 13.20
CA ARG A 122 2.12 -0.76 14.27
C ARG A 122 2.70 -1.01 15.65
N SER A 123 3.15 -2.24 15.92
CA SER A 123 3.69 -2.64 17.22
C SER A 123 5.02 -1.95 17.54
N GLU A 124 5.91 -1.82 16.56
CA GLU A 124 7.18 -1.09 16.71
C GLU A 124 6.93 0.41 16.93
N TYR A 125 5.97 1.02 16.22
CA TYR A 125 5.56 2.40 16.50
C TYR A 125 5.09 2.56 17.95
N LEU A 126 4.21 1.68 18.43
CA LEU A 126 3.73 1.73 19.82
C LEU A 126 4.87 1.50 20.82
N TRP A 127 5.78 0.57 20.51
CA TRP A 127 6.95 0.28 21.34
C TRP A 127 7.85 1.51 21.50
N ASP A 128 8.21 2.13 20.39
CA ASP A 128 9.17 3.25 20.33
C ASP A 128 8.57 4.56 20.88
N ASN A 129 7.25 4.64 21.03
CA ASN A 129 6.54 5.77 21.62
C ASN A 129 6.01 5.48 23.04
N ASP A 130 6.54 4.45 23.70
CA ASP A 130 6.20 4.05 25.07
C ASP A 130 4.71 3.72 25.31
N ARG A 131 4.02 3.27 24.27
CA ARG A 131 2.60 2.86 24.28
C ARG A 131 2.45 1.35 24.28
N LYS A 132 3.30 0.66 25.04
CA LYS A 132 3.43 -0.81 25.00
C LYS A 132 2.16 -1.54 25.48
N GLU A 133 1.38 -0.90 26.32
CA GLU A 133 0.11 -1.43 26.84
C GLU A 133 -0.96 -1.61 25.75
N GLU A 134 -0.84 -0.87 24.65
CA GLU A 134 -1.76 -0.93 23.51
C GLU A 134 -1.41 -2.06 22.53
N ILE A 135 -0.27 -2.75 22.73
CA ILE A 135 0.16 -3.84 21.86
C ILE A 135 -0.61 -5.10 22.20
N GLY A 136 -1.48 -5.53 21.29
CA GLY A 136 -2.24 -6.76 21.43
C GLY A 136 -3.12 -7.05 20.22
N PHE A 137 -3.29 -8.34 19.91
CA PHE A 137 -4.06 -8.80 18.76
C PHE A 137 -4.88 -10.03 19.12
N LYS A 138 -6.01 -10.24 18.46
CA LYS A 138 -6.74 -11.50 18.51
C LYS A 138 -6.11 -12.52 17.59
N PHE A 139 -5.98 -13.73 18.12
CA PHE A 139 -5.79 -14.91 17.28
C PHE A 139 -7.02 -15.11 16.38
N THR A 140 -6.88 -15.90 15.31
CA THR A 140 -7.97 -16.26 14.41
C THR A 140 -9.13 -16.93 15.16
N SER A 141 -8.85 -17.60 16.29
CA SER A 141 -9.86 -18.15 17.20
C SER A 141 -10.60 -17.10 18.04
N GLY A 142 -10.28 -15.81 17.91
CA GLY A 142 -10.91 -14.69 18.62
C GLY A 142 -10.32 -14.37 20.00
N HIS A 143 -9.38 -15.19 20.50
CA HIS A 143 -8.76 -15.00 21.81
C HIS A 143 -7.74 -13.87 21.75
N TYR A 144 -7.85 -12.90 22.66
CA TYR A 144 -6.97 -11.73 22.68
C TYR A 144 -5.64 -12.05 23.40
N CYS A 145 -4.53 -11.77 22.74
CA CYS A 145 -3.19 -11.94 23.28
C CYS A 145 -2.49 -10.58 23.37
N SER A 146 -2.43 -10.00 24.57
CA SER A 146 -1.71 -8.74 24.80
C SER A 146 -0.22 -8.97 25.08
N TRP A 147 0.60 -8.02 24.63
CA TRP A 147 2.02 -7.97 24.97
C TRP A 147 2.22 -7.93 26.49
N PHE A 148 1.42 -7.13 27.21
CA PHE A 148 1.55 -6.99 28.66
C PHE A 148 1.44 -8.34 29.39
N LYS A 149 0.42 -9.15 29.10
CA LYS A 149 0.28 -10.49 29.69
C LYS A 149 1.39 -11.43 29.27
N TYR A 150 1.82 -11.37 28.01
CA TYR A 150 2.96 -12.15 27.54
C TYR A 150 4.25 -11.78 28.29
N ALA A 151 4.50 -10.49 28.49
CA ALA A 151 5.65 -9.97 29.24
C ALA A 151 5.60 -10.35 30.72
N GLU A 152 4.42 -10.47 31.34
CA GLU A 152 4.24 -11.00 32.71
C GLU A 152 4.52 -12.51 32.83
N GLY A 153 4.73 -13.22 31.71
CA GLY A 153 5.06 -14.65 31.69
C GLY A 153 3.90 -15.57 31.30
N TYR A 154 2.75 -15.02 30.88
CA TYR A 154 1.65 -15.84 30.37
C TYR A 154 1.94 -16.33 28.94
N ARG A 155 1.62 -17.59 28.66
CA ARG A 155 1.74 -18.19 27.33
C ARG A 155 0.41 -18.85 26.95
N PRO A 156 0.05 -18.83 25.66
CA PRO A 156 -1.13 -19.54 25.20
C PRO A 156 -0.90 -21.05 25.26
N LYS A 157 -1.90 -21.78 25.75
CA LYS A 157 -2.06 -23.22 25.59
C LYS A 157 -3.19 -23.43 24.59
N ILE A 158 -2.86 -24.05 23.46
CA ILE A 158 -3.74 -24.11 22.29
C ILE A 158 -4.18 -25.56 22.10
N ASN A 159 -5.49 -25.77 22.01
CA ASN A 159 -6.09 -27.04 21.67
C ASN A 159 -7.22 -26.81 20.64
N GLY A 160 -6.90 -26.98 19.36
CA GLY A 160 -7.77 -26.60 18.26
C GLY A 160 -8.11 -25.11 18.31
N SER A 161 -9.39 -24.76 18.32
CA SER A 161 -9.87 -23.37 18.41
C SER A 161 -9.93 -22.83 19.85
N LYS A 162 -9.69 -23.66 20.87
CA LYS A 162 -9.72 -23.24 22.28
C LYS A 162 -8.33 -22.78 22.71
N VAL A 163 -8.24 -21.58 23.28
CA VAL A 163 -6.98 -21.01 23.77
C VAL A 163 -7.15 -20.54 25.20
N THR A 164 -6.30 -21.05 26.10
CA THR A 164 -6.19 -20.57 27.48
C THR A 164 -4.82 -19.97 27.70
N PHE A 165 -4.67 -19.06 28.66
CA PHE A 165 -3.38 -18.45 28.99
C PHE A 165 -2.94 -18.88 30.38
N HIS A 166 -1.74 -19.43 30.47
CA HIS A 166 -1.16 -19.90 31.73
C HIS A 166 0.19 -19.23 31.96
N LYS A 167 0.49 -18.89 33.21
CA LYS A 167 1.79 -18.34 33.59
C LYS A 167 2.81 -19.46 33.63
N THR A 168 3.66 -19.54 32.61
CA THR A 168 4.66 -20.60 32.44
C THR A 168 6.08 -20.09 32.25
N ALA A 169 6.25 -18.76 32.17
CA ALA A 169 7.55 -18.10 32.09
C ALA A 169 7.69 -17.05 33.19
N THR A 170 8.93 -16.63 33.44
CA THR A 170 9.22 -15.46 34.28
C THR A 170 8.89 -14.16 33.53
N ALA A 171 8.69 -13.09 34.28
CA ALA A 171 8.43 -11.78 33.69
C ALA A 171 9.65 -11.29 32.89
N ASN A 172 9.42 -10.79 31.68
CA ASN A 172 10.46 -10.30 30.79
C ASN A 172 9.90 -9.22 29.84
N THR A 173 10.31 -7.98 30.05
CA THR A 173 9.87 -6.80 29.27
C THR A 173 10.88 -6.38 28.20
N SER A 174 11.89 -7.20 27.90
CA SER A 174 12.93 -6.89 26.93
C SER A 174 12.41 -6.81 25.48
N LYS A 175 13.12 -6.06 24.64
CA LYS A 175 12.84 -5.98 23.20
C LYS A 175 13.02 -7.32 22.49
N GLU A 176 13.93 -8.16 22.96
CA GLU A 176 14.08 -9.53 22.44
C GLU A 176 12.82 -10.36 22.69
N ASN A 177 12.27 -10.29 23.91
CA ASN A 177 11.04 -10.99 24.25
C ASN A 177 9.82 -10.43 23.48
N PHE A 178 9.82 -9.13 23.17
CA PHE A 178 8.84 -8.52 22.27
C PHE A 178 8.84 -9.14 20.88
N TYR A 179 10.01 -9.37 20.27
CA TYR A 179 10.04 -10.06 18.97
C TYR A 179 9.62 -11.54 19.06
N LYS A 180 9.84 -12.22 20.20
CA LYS A 180 9.28 -13.56 20.46
C LYS A 180 7.75 -13.52 20.53
N TYR A 181 7.19 -12.50 21.18
CA TYR A 181 5.74 -12.24 21.18
C TYR A 181 5.21 -11.96 19.77
N ILE A 182 5.87 -11.11 18.99
CA ILE A 182 5.46 -10.81 17.63
C ILE A 182 5.47 -12.06 16.74
N ASN A 183 6.48 -12.93 16.87
CA ASN A 183 6.50 -14.22 16.16
C ASN A 183 5.33 -15.13 16.58
N LEU A 184 4.94 -15.14 17.85
CA LEU A 184 3.74 -15.84 18.31
C LEU A 184 2.48 -15.28 17.63
N ILE A 185 2.37 -13.95 17.50
CA ILE A 185 1.25 -13.32 16.82
C ILE A 185 1.18 -13.76 15.36
N TYR A 186 2.30 -13.81 14.63
CA TYR A 186 2.34 -14.27 13.24
C TYR A 186 1.86 -15.71 13.05
N MET A 187 2.01 -16.56 14.06
CA MET A 187 1.56 -17.95 13.99
C MET A 187 0.04 -18.11 14.12
N TYR A 188 -0.62 -17.19 14.84
CA TYR A 188 -2.01 -17.38 15.25
C TYR A 188 -2.95 -16.26 14.81
N SER A 189 -2.42 -15.17 14.27
CA SER A 189 -3.15 -14.01 13.76
C SER A 189 -2.77 -13.79 12.29
N GLY A 190 -3.61 -13.06 11.56
CA GLY A 190 -3.35 -12.73 10.16
C GLY A 190 -4.48 -11.91 9.59
N THR A 191 -4.58 -11.84 8.26
CA THR A 191 -5.59 -11.02 7.57
C THR A 191 -7.02 -11.29 8.05
N LEU A 192 -7.39 -12.56 8.24
CA LEU A 192 -8.73 -12.92 8.73
C LEU A 192 -8.97 -12.45 10.18
N SER A 193 -7.97 -12.57 11.06
CA SER A 193 -8.14 -12.11 12.45
C SER A 193 -8.27 -10.58 12.52
N LEU A 194 -7.46 -9.85 11.74
CA LEU A 194 -7.57 -8.39 11.60
C LEU A 194 -8.93 -7.97 11.04
N PHE A 195 -9.42 -8.64 10.00
CA PHE A 195 -10.73 -8.38 9.41
C PHE A 195 -11.87 -8.52 10.43
N ASN A 196 -11.80 -9.53 11.29
CA ASN A 196 -12.83 -9.79 12.30
C ASN A 196 -12.71 -8.90 13.55
N GLU A 197 -11.50 -8.45 13.91
CA GLU A 197 -11.28 -7.72 15.16
C GLU A 197 -11.34 -6.19 15.03
N LEU A 198 -11.00 -5.66 13.85
CA LEU A 198 -10.82 -4.23 13.62
C LEU A 198 -12.12 -3.55 13.21
N LYS A 199 -12.22 -2.25 13.51
CA LYS A 199 -13.40 -1.46 13.17
C LYS A 199 -13.41 -1.22 11.65
N SER A 200 -14.56 -1.47 11.02
CA SER A 200 -14.77 -1.10 9.62
C SER A 200 -14.86 0.42 9.45
N ILE A 201 -14.27 0.93 8.37
CA ILE A 201 -14.20 2.35 8.03
C ILE A 201 -14.82 2.57 6.65
N ASP A 202 -15.55 3.66 6.50
CA ASP A 202 -16.06 4.11 5.22
C ASP A 202 -14.95 4.78 4.40
N ALA A 203 -14.92 4.56 3.09
CA ALA A 203 -13.95 5.16 2.18
C ALA A 203 -13.79 6.70 2.33
N LYS A 204 -14.88 7.42 2.65
CA LYS A 204 -14.83 8.89 2.83
C LYS A 204 -14.05 9.31 4.09
N ASP A 205 -14.01 8.44 5.10
CA ASP A 205 -13.40 8.69 6.41
C ASP A 205 -11.97 8.12 6.49
N LEU A 206 -11.44 7.64 5.36
CA LEU A 206 -10.10 7.08 5.26
C LEU A 206 -9.03 8.10 5.61
N LYS A 207 -8.00 7.57 6.26
CA LYS A 207 -6.82 8.30 6.70
C LYS A 207 -5.59 7.40 6.70
N ILE A 208 -4.42 7.99 6.90
CA ILE A 208 -3.16 7.22 7.00
C ILE A 208 -3.25 6.19 8.15
N GLY A 209 -2.76 4.98 7.90
CA GLY A 209 -2.80 3.85 8.84
C GLY A 209 -4.05 2.98 8.71
N ASP A 210 -5.06 3.40 7.95
CA ASP A 210 -6.17 2.53 7.57
C ASP A 210 -5.72 1.49 6.56
N MET A 211 -6.47 0.40 6.48
CA MET A 211 -6.10 -0.77 5.69
C MET A 211 -7.21 -1.17 4.75
N LEU A 212 -6.87 -1.38 3.48
CA LEU A 212 -7.72 -2.08 2.51
C LEU A 212 -7.53 -3.58 2.73
N ILE A 213 -8.61 -4.30 2.99
CA ILE A 213 -8.56 -5.67 3.50
C ILE A 213 -9.59 -6.57 2.86
N LYS A 214 -9.20 -7.83 2.63
CA LYS A 214 -10.10 -8.95 2.35
C LYS A 214 -9.73 -10.09 3.29
N GLY A 215 -10.61 -10.41 4.24
CA GLY A 215 -10.45 -11.58 5.11
C GLY A 215 -10.58 -12.90 4.34
N GLY A 216 -10.20 -14.00 4.98
CA GLY A 216 -10.31 -15.36 4.45
C GLY A 216 -8.98 -15.97 4.03
N SER A 217 -9.05 -17.11 3.34
CA SER A 217 -7.90 -17.84 2.78
C SER A 217 -8.23 -18.25 1.33
N PRO A 218 -7.69 -17.58 0.31
CA PRO A 218 -6.69 -16.49 0.41
C PRO A 218 -7.34 -15.15 0.81
N GLY A 219 -6.68 -14.45 1.74
CA GLY A 219 -6.96 -13.06 2.10
C GLY A 219 -5.79 -12.14 1.70
N HIS A 220 -6.01 -10.83 1.69
CA HIS A 220 -4.94 -9.84 1.48
C HIS A 220 -5.22 -8.56 2.26
N ILE A 221 -4.15 -7.83 2.62
CA ILE A 221 -4.24 -6.54 3.30
C ILE A 221 -3.09 -5.63 2.89
N VAL A 222 -3.42 -4.36 2.68
CA VAL A 222 -2.47 -3.28 2.41
C VAL A 222 -2.81 -2.07 3.27
N MET A 223 -1.82 -1.26 3.62
CA MET A 223 -2.03 -0.11 4.52
C MET A 223 -1.75 1.21 3.82
N ILE A 224 -2.58 2.22 4.13
CA ILE A 224 -2.41 3.59 3.70
C ILE A 224 -1.24 4.23 4.47
N THR A 225 -0.32 4.85 3.74
CA THR A 225 0.89 5.46 4.32
C THR A 225 1.07 6.95 4.00
N ASP A 226 0.41 7.44 2.95
CA ASP A 226 0.30 8.87 2.70
C ASP A 226 -1.09 9.16 2.15
N GLU A 227 -1.53 10.41 2.30
CA GLU A 227 -2.75 10.92 1.73
C GLU A 227 -2.59 12.38 1.30
N VAL A 228 -3.31 12.71 0.23
CA VAL A 228 -3.44 14.07 -0.28
C VAL A 228 -4.90 14.35 -0.62
N VAL A 229 -5.28 15.62 -0.61
CA VAL A 229 -6.63 16.10 -0.89
C VAL A 229 -6.58 17.29 -1.84
N ASN A 230 -7.53 17.39 -2.76
CA ASN A 230 -7.69 18.56 -3.62
C ASN A 230 -8.77 19.53 -3.10
N ASP A 231 -8.96 20.65 -3.80
CA ASP A 231 -9.93 21.69 -3.40
C ASP A 231 -11.40 21.23 -3.47
N LYS A 232 -11.69 20.09 -4.14
CA LYS A 232 -13.01 19.45 -4.17
C LYS A 232 -13.22 18.45 -3.02
N GLY A 233 -12.22 18.26 -2.16
CA GLY A 233 -12.24 17.27 -1.08
C GLY A 233 -11.96 15.83 -1.55
N GLU A 234 -11.56 15.62 -2.80
CA GLU A 234 -11.22 14.29 -3.30
C GLU A 234 -9.85 13.88 -2.75
N LYS A 235 -9.76 12.67 -2.21
CA LYS A 235 -8.54 12.13 -1.60
C LYS A 235 -7.86 11.11 -2.49
N LEU A 236 -6.54 11.11 -2.45
CA LEU A 236 -5.69 10.07 -3.00
C LEU A 236 -4.76 9.52 -1.93
N PHE A 237 -4.38 8.25 -2.07
CA PHE A 237 -3.67 7.50 -1.05
C PHE A 237 -2.45 6.77 -1.61
N LEU A 238 -1.38 6.70 -0.82
CA LEU A 238 -0.30 5.73 -1.05
C LEU A 238 -0.51 4.51 -0.20
N LEU A 239 -0.13 3.37 -0.75
CA LEU A 239 -0.30 2.07 -0.13
C LEU A 239 1.06 1.37 0.00
N PHE A 240 1.22 0.56 1.03
CA PHE A 240 2.31 -0.41 1.12
C PHE A 240 1.80 -1.77 1.58
N GLN A 241 2.57 -2.81 1.29
CA GLN A 241 2.18 -4.18 1.60
C GLN A 241 3.38 -5.07 1.92
N GLY A 242 3.10 -6.13 2.68
CA GLY A 242 3.88 -7.37 2.64
C GLY A 242 3.30 -8.34 1.60
N ASN A 243 3.77 -9.59 1.59
CA ASN A 243 3.23 -10.65 0.73
C ASN A 243 3.29 -12.02 1.43
N THR A 244 2.74 -13.04 0.79
CA THR A 244 2.86 -14.44 1.20
C THR A 244 3.44 -15.26 0.03
N PRO A 245 4.61 -15.92 0.18
CA PRO A 245 5.52 -15.94 1.34
C PRO A 245 6.11 -14.58 1.73
N ALA A 246 6.78 -14.51 2.90
CA ALA A 246 7.37 -13.27 3.38
C ALA A 246 8.41 -12.71 2.41
N GLN A 247 8.33 -11.41 2.16
CA GLN A 247 9.24 -10.67 1.30
C GLN A 247 9.37 -9.24 1.80
N SER A 248 10.21 -8.46 1.12
CA SER A 248 10.42 -7.05 1.44
C SER A 248 9.10 -6.28 1.42
N VAL A 249 8.84 -5.52 2.49
CA VAL A 249 7.69 -4.62 2.56
C VAL A 249 7.94 -3.46 1.59
N HIS A 250 6.97 -3.13 0.76
CA HIS A 250 7.19 -2.20 -0.35
C HIS A 250 5.99 -1.27 -0.58
N LEU A 251 6.28 -0.08 -1.08
CA LEU A 251 5.29 0.88 -1.55
C LEU A 251 4.77 0.43 -2.92
N VAL A 252 3.48 0.17 -3.02
CA VAL A 252 2.87 -0.35 -4.25
C VAL A 252 2.65 0.75 -5.28
N LYS A 253 2.74 0.37 -6.54
CA LYS A 253 2.52 1.24 -7.68
C LYS A 253 1.10 1.06 -8.21
N ASN A 254 0.35 2.14 -8.35
CA ASN A 254 -0.88 2.13 -9.14
C ASN A 254 -0.54 1.90 -10.61
N LEU A 255 -0.95 0.75 -11.16
CA LEU A 255 -0.73 0.36 -12.55
C LEU A 255 -1.92 0.69 -13.47
N GLU A 256 -3.06 1.08 -12.89
CA GLU A 256 -4.31 1.31 -13.61
C GLU A 256 -4.47 2.78 -14.02
N ASP A 257 -3.86 3.70 -13.27
CA ASP A 257 -3.90 5.12 -13.57
C ASP A 257 -2.48 5.71 -13.58
N ASP A 258 -2.00 5.93 -14.79
CA ASP A 258 -0.67 6.45 -15.05
C ASP A 258 -0.53 7.94 -14.71
N ILE A 259 -1.63 8.72 -14.70
CA ILE A 259 -1.61 10.16 -14.45
C ILE A 259 -1.35 10.43 -12.96
N ILE A 260 -1.99 9.67 -12.08
CA ILE A 260 -1.81 9.81 -10.63
C ILE A 260 -0.83 8.80 -10.03
N SER A 261 -0.30 7.85 -10.80
CA SER A 261 0.63 6.82 -10.29
C SER A 261 1.79 7.44 -9.51
N PRO A 262 2.08 6.99 -8.27
CA PRO A 262 1.64 5.73 -7.64
C PRO A 262 0.39 5.85 -6.76
N TRP A 263 -0.30 6.97 -6.77
CA TRP A 263 -1.45 7.24 -5.92
C TRP A 263 -2.69 6.44 -6.33
N TYR A 264 -3.52 6.11 -5.33
CA TYR A 264 -4.78 5.38 -5.50
C TYR A 264 -5.97 6.24 -5.07
N GLN A 265 -7.04 6.19 -5.86
CA GLN A 265 -8.36 6.58 -5.39
C GLN A 265 -9.06 5.36 -4.79
N LEU A 266 -9.53 5.48 -3.55
CA LEU A 266 -10.18 4.39 -2.83
C LEU A 266 -11.66 4.69 -2.63
N LYS A 267 -12.53 3.72 -2.93
CA LYS A 267 -13.99 3.81 -2.79
C LYS A 267 -14.51 2.51 -2.20
N ASN A 268 -15.61 2.58 -1.43
CA ASN A 268 -16.27 1.38 -0.92
C ASN A 268 -16.71 0.50 -2.07
N ASP A 269 -16.57 -0.81 -1.91
CA ASP A 269 -17.09 -1.83 -2.82
C ASP A 269 -16.52 -1.79 -4.26
N ALA A 270 -15.57 -0.90 -4.53
CA ALA A 270 -14.89 -0.83 -5.81
C ALA A 270 -13.94 -2.01 -6.01
N VAL A 271 -13.70 -2.35 -7.28
CA VAL A 271 -12.61 -3.23 -7.67
C VAL A 271 -11.31 -2.43 -7.63
N ILE A 272 -10.35 -2.84 -6.81
CA ILE A 272 -9.07 -2.14 -6.63
C ILE A 272 -7.91 -3.11 -6.91
N PRO A 273 -7.26 -3.02 -8.09
CA PRO A 273 -6.02 -3.73 -8.37
C PRO A 273 -4.85 -3.14 -7.60
N VAL A 274 -4.11 -3.96 -6.86
CA VAL A 274 -2.92 -3.58 -6.09
C VAL A 274 -1.79 -4.55 -6.40
N SER A 275 -0.81 -4.09 -7.18
CA SER A 275 0.30 -4.92 -7.67
C SER A 275 -0.20 -6.19 -8.38
N ASN A 276 -0.03 -7.36 -7.78
CA ASN A 276 -0.39 -8.67 -8.31
C ASN A 276 -1.70 -9.23 -7.70
N TYR A 277 -2.43 -8.42 -6.93
CA TYR A 277 -3.67 -8.81 -6.26
C TYR A 277 -4.80 -7.85 -6.60
N THR A 278 -6.01 -8.36 -6.85
CA THR A 278 -7.18 -7.51 -7.07
C THR A 278 -8.21 -7.70 -5.96
N PHE A 279 -8.52 -6.61 -5.25
CA PHE A 279 -9.64 -6.56 -4.33
C PHE A 279 -10.93 -6.43 -5.14
N GLY A 280 -11.76 -7.48 -5.20
CA GLY A 280 -13.01 -7.46 -5.99
C GLY A 280 -14.13 -6.61 -5.37
N SER A 281 -14.04 -6.32 -4.07
CA SER A 281 -14.91 -5.38 -3.36
C SER A 281 -14.08 -4.79 -2.22
N ALA A 282 -13.75 -3.51 -2.32
CA ALA A 282 -12.90 -2.83 -1.37
C ALA A 282 -13.62 -2.61 -0.03
N LYS A 283 -13.00 -3.12 1.04
CA LYS A 283 -13.42 -2.94 2.44
C LYS A 283 -12.25 -2.40 3.23
N PHE A 284 -12.54 -1.53 4.20
CA PHE A 284 -11.50 -0.85 4.97
C PHE A 284 -11.65 -1.06 6.47
N VAL A 285 -10.53 -1.13 7.16
CA VAL A 285 -10.45 -1.27 8.62
C VAL A 285 -9.37 -0.37 9.22
N ARG A 286 -9.50 -0.06 10.52
CA ARG A 286 -8.55 0.77 11.28
C ARG A 286 -8.12 0.09 12.57
N PHE A 287 -6.84 0.21 12.92
CA PHE A 287 -6.35 -0.19 14.24
C PHE A 287 -7.09 0.54 15.37
N LYS A 288 -7.23 -0.12 16.51
CA LYS A 288 -7.78 0.49 17.72
C LYS A 288 -6.80 1.50 18.33
#